data_AF-A0A0L7KMV7-F1
#
_entry.id   AF-A0A0L7KMV7-F1
#
_cell.length_a   1.000
_cell.length_b   1.000
_cell.length_c   1.000
_cell.angle_alpha   90.00
_cell.angle_beta   90.00
_cell.angle_gamma   90.00
#
_symmetry.space_group_name_H-M   'P 1'
#
loop_
_entity.id
_entity.type
_entity.pdbx_description
1 polymer ?
#
loop_
_entity_poly.entity_id
_entity_poly.type
_entity_poly.pdbx_seq_one_letter_code
_entity_poly.pdbx_strand_id
1 'polypeptide(L)'
;MTIDGAVRVTNAKNNIILALSRSGAAAALIHPNGRVYHYGSRAVSLLQAAQYWLTDDGIDNWIINNVRVSQTADGLVSNGSASITSPFLHCTASLGQTQHLFVR
;
A
#
# COMPACT_ATOMS: atom_id res chain seq x y z
N MET A 1 -1.25 15.91 -21.91
CA MET A 1 -0.53 17.13 -21.50
C MET A 1 0.30 16.78 -20.27
N THR A 2 1.62 16.85 -20.37
CA THR A 2 2.55 16.56 -19.27
C THR A 2 3.22 17.87 -18.86
N ILE A 3 2.62 18.56 -17.88
CA ILE A 3 3.30 19.64 -17.17
C ILE A 3 4.46 18.96 -16.41
N ASP A 4 5.69 19.40 -16.66
CA ASP A 4 6.92 18.96 -15.99
C ASP A 4 7.50 17.56 -16.31
N GLY A 5 7.16 16.95 -17.46
CA GLY A 5 7.75 15.65 -17.86
C GLY A 5 7.25 14.45 -17.04
N ALA A 6 6.25 14.67 -16.18
CA ALA A 6 5.46 13.61 -15.58
C ALA A 6 4.58 12.93 -16.65
N VAL A 7 4.52 11.60 -16.67
CA VAL A 7 3.72 10.84 -17.66
C VAL A 7 2.36 10.50 -17.08
N ARG A 8 1.29 10.73 -17.86
CA ARG A 8 -0.07 10.28 -17.54
C ARG A 8 -0.63 9.49 -18.70
N VAL A 9 -1.09 8.27 -18.42
CA VAL A 9 -1.81 7.41 -19.36
C VAL A 9 -3.24 7.28 -18.86
N THR A 10 -4.20 7.56 -19.75
CA THR A 10 -5.64 7.52 -19.43
C THR A 10 -6.34 6.52 -20.33
N ASN A 11 -7.02 5.56 -19.72
CA ASN A 11 -8.05 4.75 -20.39
C ASN A 11 -9.41 5.33 -20.01
N ALA A 12 -9.97 6.17 -20.88
CA ALA A 12 -11.24 6.85 -20.65
C ALA A 12 -12.44 5.89 -20.64
N LYS A 13 -12.38 4.77 -21.39
CA LYS A 13 -13.47 3.78 -21.46
C LYS A 13 -13.67 3.09 -20.11
N ASN A 14 -12.58 2.74 -19.45
CA ASN A 14 -12.61 1.99 -18.19
C ASN A 14 -12.37 2.88 -16.97
N ASN A 15 -12.24 4.20 -17.15
CA ASN A 15 -11.91 5.17 -16.10
C ASN A 15 -10.64 4.80 -15.30
N ILE A 16 -9.61 4.32 -16.00
CA ILE A 16 -8.33 3.94 -15.41
C ILE A 16 -7.27 4.98 -15.76
N ILE A 17 -6.49 5.39 -14.77
CA ILE A 17 -5.41 6.36 -14.94
C ILE A 17 -4.14 5.80 -14.30
N LEU A 18 -3.05 5.81 -15.05
CA LEU A 18 -1.71 5.65 -14.51
C LEU A 18 -0.98 6.99 -14.60
N ALA A 19 -0.40 7.45 -13.50
CA ALA A 19 0.38 8.68 -13.44
C ALA A 19 1.75 8.42 -12.81
N LEU A 20 2.79 8.98 -13.42
CA LEU A 20 4.17 8.84 -13.02
C LEU A 20 4.80 10.23 -12.97
N SER A 21 5.43 10.55 -11.84
CA SER A 21 6.26 11.76 -11.73
C SER A 21 7.50 11.66 -12.64
N ARG A 22 8.07 12.81 -13.02
CA ARG A 22 9.29 12.89 -13.87
C ARG A 22 10.46 12.04 -13.36
N SER A 23 10.63 11.97 -12.03
CA SER A 23 11.72 11.22 -11.39
C SER A 23 11.40 9.75 -11.15
N GLY A 24 10.17 9.29 -11.43
CA GLY A 24 9.70 7.96 -11.07
C GLY A 24 9.49 7.73 -9.56
N ALA A 25 9.84 8.71 -8.71
CA ALA A 25 9.78 8.56 -7.25
C ALA A 25 8.34 8.53 -6.68
N ALA A 26 7.39 9.06 -7.44
CA ALA A 26 5.96 8.96 -7.15
C ALA A 26 5.20 8.39 -8.36
N ALA A 27 4.33 7.42 -8.08
CA ALA A 27 3.42 6.83 -9.05
C ALA A 27 2.02 6.66 -8.44
N ALA A 28 1.00 6.74 -9.27
CA ALA A 28 -0.36 6.42 -8.87
C ALA A 28 -1.10 5.65 -9.96
N LEU A 29 -1.81 4.60 -9.57
CA LEU A 29 -2.81 3.92 -10.37
C LEU A 29 -4.18 4.25 -9.79
N ILE A 30 -5.08 4.78 -10.59
CA ILE A 30 -6.45 5.10 -10.22
C ILE A 30 -7.36 4.22 -11.07
N HIS A 31 -8.18 3.40 -10.41
CA HIS A 31 -9.18 2.52 -11.00
C HIS A 31 -10.54 2.80 -10.33
N PRO A 32 -11.69 2.52 -10.98
CA PRO A 32 -13.00 2.70 -10.33
C PRO A 32 -13.13 1.95 -9.01
N ASN A 33 -12.50 0.77 -8.93
CA ASN A 33 -12.58 -0.12 -7.77
C ASN A 33 -11.42 0.05 -6.77
N GLY A 34 -10.50 0.99 -6.98
CA GLY A 34 -9.36 1.13 -6.08
C GLY A 34 -8.28 2.07 -6.59
N ARG A 35 -7.38 2.47 -5.68
CA ARG A 35 -6.25 3.32 -6.01
C ARG A 35 -4.99 2.77 -5.36
N VAL A 36 -3.88 2.84 -6.08
CA VAL A 36 -2.55 2.50 -5.57
C VAL A 36 -1.69 3.74 -5.66
N TYR A 37 -1.01 4.08 -4.58
CA TYR A 37 -0.04 5.16 -4.53
C TYR A 37 1.32 4.58 -4.14
N HIS A 38 2.33 4.86 -4.94
CA HIS A 38 3.72 4.53 -4.63
C HIS A 38 4.46 5.84 -4.38
N TYR A 39 5.04 5.97 -3.18
CA TYR A 39 5.89 7.08 -2.79
C TYR A 39 7.25 6.53 -2.33
N GLY A 40 8.19 6.35 -3.27
CA GLY A 40 9.44 5.66 -3.03
C GLY A 40 10.28 6.29 -1.92
N SER A 41 10.62 7.57 -2.03
CA SER A 41 11.47 8.23 -1.04
C SER A 41 10.78 8.48 0.31
N ARG A 42 9.47 8.73 0.29
CA ARG A 42 8.71 9.06 1.51
C ARG A 42 8.44 7.83 2.39
N ALA A 43 8.26 6.65 1.78
CA ALA A 43 8.07 5.41 2.52
C ALA A 43 9.31 5.05 3.36
N VAL A 44 10.50 5.20 2.80
CA VAL A 44 11.76 4.90 3.49
C VAL A 44 11.95 5.79 4.72
N SER A 45 11.73 7.10 4.60
CA SER A 45 11.87 8.03 5.73
C SER A 45 10.88 7.73 6.86
N LEU A 46 9.65 7.30 6.52
CA LEU A 46 8.65 6.92 7.52
C LEU A 46 9.05 5.62 8.24
N LEU A 47 9.59 4.63 7.53
CA LEU A 47 10.06 3.38 8.12
C LEU A 47 11.30 3.60 9.01
N GLN A 48 12.21 4.49 8.63
CA GLN A 48 13.38 4.84 9.45
C GLN A 48 13.00 5.54 10.76
N ALA A 49 11.92 6.32 10.75
CA ALA A 49 11.41 7.00 11.95
C ALA A 49 10.47 6.12 12.79
N ALA A 50 10.08 4.95 12.30
CA ALA A 50 9.15 4.06 12.97
C ALA A 50 9.83 3.31 14.12
N GLN A 51 9.09 3.08 15.20
CA GLN A 51 9.53 2.14 16.23
C GLN A 51 9.44 0.72 15.66
N TYR A 52 10.52 -0.06 15.76
CA TYR A 52 10.59 -1.43 15.23
C TYR A 52 10.97 -2.45 16.30
N TRP A 53 10.39 -3.65 16.23
CA TRP A 53 10.86 -4.82 16.96
C TRP A 53 10.46 -6.13 16.25
N LEU A 54 11.23 -7.18 16.51
CA LEU A 54 10.98 -8.55 16.08
C LEU A 54 10.52 -9.37 17.30
N THR A 55 9.46 -10.16 17.15
CA THR A 55 9.04 -11.11 18.21
C THR A 55 9.79 -12.43 18.07
N ASP A 56 9.79 -13.24 19.13
CA ASP A 56 10.43 -14.56 19.13
C ASP A 56 9.83 -15.50 18.06
N ASP A 57 8.54 -15.35 17.75
CA ASP A 57 7.85 -16.09 16.67
C ASP A 57 8.19 -15.58 15.24
N GLY A 58 9.14 -14.65 15.11
CA GLY A 58 9.57 -14.11 13.82
C GLY A 58 8.59 -13.13 13.18
N ILE A 59 7.83 -12.38 13.99
CA ILE A 59 6.90 -11.35 13.50
C ILE A 59 7.57 -9.98 13.60
N ASP A 60 7.75 -9.33 12.45
CA ASP A 60 8.20 -7.95 12.37
C ASP A 60 7.08 -7.00 12.76
N ASN A 61 7.37 -5.99 13.59
CA ASN A 61 6.40 -5.01 14.04
C ASN A 61 6.93 -3.60 13.89
N TRP A 62 6.09 -2.69 13.38
CA TRP A 62 6.38 -1.26 13.30
C TRP A 62 5.25 -0.44 13.92
N ILE A 63 5.60 0.60 14.69
CA ILE A 63 4.69 1.72 14.96
C ILE A 63 5.04 2.86 14.00
N ILE A 64 4.18 3.09 13.00
CA ILE A 64 4.30 4.18 12.02
C ILE A 64 3.14 5.13 12.28
N ASN A 65 3.41 6.39 12.64
CA ASN A 65 2.36 7.38 12.92
C ASN A 65 1.28 6.88 13.91
N ASN A 66 1.70 6.28 15.04
CA ASN A 66 0.80 5.67 16.04
C ASN A 66 0.00 4.44 15.57
N VAL A 67 0.28 3.91 14.38
CA VAL A 67 -0.40 2.73 13.83
C VAL A 67 0.55 1.53 13.88
N ARG A 68 0.08 0.42 14.47
CA ARG A 68 0.86 -0.83 14.55
C ARG A 68 0.66 -1.67 13.29
N VAL A 69 1.74 -1.86 12.54
CA VAL A 69 1.81 -2.81 11.43
C VAL A 69 2.60 -4.02 11.90
N SER A 70 2.08 -5.23 11.65
CA SER A 70 2.75 -6.49 11.99
C SER A 70 2.87 -7.36 10.75
N GLN A 71 4.05 -7.89 10.45
CA GLN A 71 4.30 -8.81 9.34
C GLN A 71 4.81 -10.14 9.88
N THR A 72 4.11 -11.23 9.59
CA THR A 72 4.55 -12.58 9.92
C THR A 72 5.65 -13.05 8.97
N ALA A 73 6.39 -14.08 9.38
CA ALA A 73 7.49 -14.66 8.59
C ALA A 73 7.07 -15.19 7.21
N ASP A 74 5.80 -15.57 7.02
CA ASP A 74 5.24 -16.00 5.73
C ASP A 74 4.75 -14.82 4.86
N GLY A 75 4.91 -13.57 5.34
CA GLY A 75 4.62 -12.36 4.59
C GLY A 75 3.22 -11.79 4.76
N LEU A 76 2.41 -12.31 5.69
CA LEU A 76 1.12 -11.70 6.05
C LEU A 76 1.34 -10.42 6.85
N VAL A 77 0.96 -9.28 6.29
CA VAL A 77 0.98 -7.96 6.94
C VAL A 77 -0.41 -7.64 7.49
N SER A 78 -0.52 -7.23 8.75
CA SER A 78 -1.77 -6.84 9.38
C SER A 78 -1.65 -5.53 10.16
N ASN A 79 -2.77 -4.81 10.28
CA ASN A 79 -2.85 -3.56 11.05
C ASN A 79 -4.13 -3.53 11.93
N GLY A 80 -4.46 -4.65 12.56
CA GLY A 80 -5.64 -4.79 13.43
C GLY A 80 -7.02 -4.72 12.75
N SER A 81 -7.12 -4.21 11.51
CA SER A 81 -8.38 -4.08 10.75
C SER A 81 -8.28 -4.50 9.29
N ALA A 82 -7.09 -4.68 8.73
CA ALA A 82 -6.87 -5.21 7.39
C ALA A 82 -5.66 -6.15 7.38
N SER A 83 -5.80 -7.31 6.75
CA SER A 83 -4.73 -8.29 6.54
C SER A 83 -4.36 -8.35 5.06
N ILE A 84 -3.14 -7.94 4.73
CA ILE A 84 -2.49 -8.00 3.42
C ILE A 84 -1.61 -9.27 3.38
N THR A 85 -2.02 -10.32 2.68
CA THR A 85 -1.24 -11.55 2.43
C THR A 85 -0.79 -11.63 0.99
N SER A 86 0.45 -12.00 0.66
CA SER A 86 0.74 -12.49 -0.70
C SER A 86 2.10 -13.12 -0.92
N PRO A 87 2.30 -13.74 -2.09
CA PRO A 87 3.59 -13.73 -2.77
C PRO A 87 3.94 -12.42 -3.52
N PHE A 88 2.96 -11.58 -3.96
CA PHE A 88 3.17 -10.18 -4.44
C PHE A 88 2.09 -9.08 -4.12
N LEU A 89 0.79 -9.34 -3.90
CA LEU A 89 -0.10 -8.72 -2.84
C LEU A 89 -1.55 -9.31 -2.85
N HIS A 90 -2.22 -9.55 -1.72
CA HIS A 90 -3.67 -9.87 -1.60
C HIS A 90 -4.19 -9.36 -0.23
N CYS A 91 -5.43 -8.86 -0.08
CA CYS A 91 -5.87 -8.24 1.19
C CYS A 91 -7.37 -8.36 1.49
N THR A 92 -7.78 -8.61 2.75
CA THR A 92 -9.19 -8.55 3.22
C THR A 92 -9.36 -7.90 4.62
N ALA A 93 -10.58 -7.41 4.94
CA ALA A 93 -10.93 -6.72 6.19
C ALA A 93 -12.42 -6.89 6.55
N SER A 94 -12.76 -7.35 7.78
CA SER A 94 -13.93 -6.93 8.58
C SER A 94 -14.22 -7.71 9.89
N LEU A 95 -14.99 -7.10 10.82
CA LEU A 95 -15.60 -7.71 12.03
C LEU A 95 -17.13 -7.41 12.20
N GLY A 96 -17.90 -7.06 11.15
CA GLY A 96 -19.33 -6.68 11.26
C GLY A 96 -20.29 -7.29 10.23
N GLN A 97 -21.62 -7.05 10.37
CA GLN A 97 -22.71 -7.75 9.64
C GLN A 97 -22.80 -7.50 8.12
N THR A 98 -22.25 -6.40 7.59
CA THR A 98 -21.86 -6.30 6.18
C THR A 98 -20.63 -5.43 6.07
N GLN A 99 -19.52 -6.03 5.63
CA GLN A 99 -18.26 -5.34 5.45
C GLN A 99 -17.50 -6.02 4.29
N HIS A 100 -16.85 -5.23 3.43
CA HIS A 100 -16.26 -5.69 2.17
C HIS A 100 -14.77 -5.33 2.08
N LEU A 101 -13.94 -6.24 1.55
CA LEU A 101 -12.67 -5.89 0.93
C LEU A 101 -12.29 -6.93 -0.15
N PHE A 102 -12.02 -6.48 -1.37
CA PHE A 102 -11.47 -7.32 -2.45
C PHE A 102 -10.21 -6.67 -3.01
N VAL A 103 -9.17 -7.47 -3.22
CA VAL A 103 -8.01 -7.13 -4.05
C VAL A 103 -7.62 -8.39 -4.84
N ARG A 104 -7.13 -8.26 -6.08
CA ARG A 104 -6.56 -9.36 -6.88
C ARG A 104 -5.07 -9.13 -7.05
#